data_AF-A0A7Y6PS34-F1
#
_entry.id   AF-A0A7Y6PS34-F1
#
_cell.length_a   1.000
_cell.length_b   1.000
_cell.length_c   1.000
_cell.angle_alpha   90.00
_cell.angle_beta   90.00
_cell.angle_gamma   90.00
#
_symmetry.space_group_name_H-M   'P 1'
#
loop_
_entity.id
_entity.type
_entity.pdbx_description
1 polymer ?
#
loop_
_entity_poly.entity_id
_entity_poly.type
_entity_poly.pdbx_seq_one_letter_code
_entity_poly.pdbx_strand_id
1 'polypeptide(L)'
;MKRALLAVMLLAGTASAEPAKVDWAKGLVTAKGVGIADRRAPNPAVARGTSRRGAEEAAKKLIAAKLGELPIAGGGKVADKKKDKDVAARLAHAVDEAITLAAEPETDGAWVVTMAVPLEAVRQAVIGPRALPADGDAGPAAVVVTGAAAKPAIGYKVGSVEVPTLFVTEVPGWAKDAPRAAAKSAKGGTLEIAGIDATPATLFVIVTGP
;
A
#
# COMPACT_ATOMS: atom_id res chain seq x y z
N MET A 1 32.04 30.95 -44.82
CA MET A 1 31.96 29.50 -44.54
C MET A 1 32.19 29.27 -43.05
N LYS A 2 31.14 28.97 -42.28
CA LYS A 2 31.25 28.53 -40.88
C LYS A 2 30.40 27.26 -40.74
N ARG A 3 31.05 26.11 -40.56
CA ARG A 3 30.39 24.83 -40.31
C ARG A 3 29.88 24.84 -38.87
N ALA A 4 28.57 24.80 -38.68
CA ALA A 4 27.95 24.55 -37.38
C ALA A 4 28.02 23.05 -37.12
N LEU A 5 28.82 22.65 -36.13
CA LEU A 5 28.89 21.30 -35.61
C LEU A 5 27.64 21.08 -34.73
N LEU A 6 26.69 20.29 -35.20
CA LEU A 6 25.51 19.90 -34.44
C LEU A 6 25.92 18.78 -33.47
N ALA A 7 26.08 19.12 -32.19
CA ALA A 7 26.25 18.14 -31.13
C ALA A 7 24.89 17.51 -30.82
N VAL A 8 24.67 16.29 -31.31
CA VAL A 8 23.54 15.44 -30.88
C VAL A 8 23.87 14.92 -29.49
N MET A 9 23.33 15.56 -28.47
CA MET A 9 23.35 15.08 -27.10
C MET A 9 22.37 13.90 -27.00
N LEU A 10 22.89 12.66 -26.99
CA LEU A 10 22.12 11.49 -26.59
C LEU A 10 21.77 11.62 -25.10
N LEU A 11 20.53 12.02 -24.82
CA LEU A 11 19.92 11.81 -23.51
C LEU A 11 19.63 10.31 -23.37
N ALA A 12 20.57 9.59 -22.75
CA ALA A 12 20.27 8.28 -22.20
C ALA A 12 19.21 8.47 -21.10
N GLY A 13 17.96 8.17 -21.43
CA GLY A 13 16.87 8.13 -20.47
C GLY A 13 17.14 7.04 -19.46
N THR A 14 17.80 7.37 -18.35
CA THR A 14 17.69 6.57 -17.15
C THR A 14 16.23 6.67 -16.71
N ALA A 15 15.45 5.63 -16.98
CA ALA A 15 14.14 5.46 -16.38
C ALA A 15 14.35 5.48 -14.86
N SER A 16 14.24 6.66 -14.25
CA SER A 16 14.25 6.83 -12.82
C SER A 16 13.10 5.99 -12.28
N ALA A 17 13.43 4.98 -11.48
CA ALA A 17 12.42 4.14 -10.84
C ALA A 17 11.52 5.04 -10.00
N GLU A 18 10.25 5.14 -10.38
CA GLU A 18 9.28 5.95 -9.66
C GLU A 18 9.15 5.43 -8.22
N PRO A 19 9.20 6.31 -7.19
CA PRO A 19 9.05 5.85 -5.82
C PRO A 19 7.68 5.23 -5.61
N ALA A 20 7.61 4.23 -4.73
CA ALA A 20 6.35 3.60 -4.37
C ALA A 20 5.37 4.63 -3.76
N LYS A 21 4.10 4.53 -4.15
CA LYS A 21 3.02 5.42 -3.75
C LYS A 21 2.10 4.74 -2.76
N VAL A 22 1.55 5.52 -1.83
CA VAL A 22 0.56 5.05 -0.87
C VAL A 22 -0.77 5.68 -1.24
N ASP A 23 -1.73 4.86 -1.62
CA ASP A 23 -3.12 5.26 -1.87
C ASP A 23 -3.95 4.81 -0.67
N TRP A 24 -4.14 5.73 0.28
CA TRP A 24 -4.90 5.46 1.52
C TRP A 24 -6.41 5.28 1.26
N ALA A 25 -6.92 5.80 0.15
CA ALA A 25 -8.32 5.69 -0.23
C ALA A 25 -8.62 4.31 -0.80
N LYS A 26 -7.69 3.74 -1.58
CA LYS A 26 -7.78 2.36 -2.09
C LYS A 26 -7.22 1.32 -1.13
N GLY A 27 -6.48 1.76 -0.10
CA GLY A 27 -5.84 0.87 0.85
C GLY A 27 -4.67 0.10 0.24
N LEU A 28 -3.87 0.73 -0.63
CA LEU A 28 -2.78 0.07 -1.36
C LEU A 28 -1.46 0.84 -1.25
N VAL A 29 -0.34 0.10 -1.13
CA VAL A 29 0.99 0.61 -1.51
C VAL A 29 1.34 0.03 -2.86
N THR A 30 1.64 0.88 -3.83
CA THR A 30 1.89 0.49 -5.22
C THR A 30 3.29 0.92 -5.65
N ALA A 31 3.94 0.11 -6.48
CA ALA A 31 5.21 0.49 -7.10
C ALA A 31 5.32 -0.07 -8.51
N LYS A 32 6.06 0.66 -9.34
CA LYS A 32 6.40 0.27 -10.71
C LYS A 32 7.85 -0.19 -10.74
N GLY A 33 8.08 -1.43 -11.11
CA GLY A 33 9.40 -2.02 -11.31
C GLY A 33 9.72 -2.18 -12.79
N VAL A 34 11.00 -2.04 -13.13
CA VAL A 34 11.50 -2.22 -14.50
C VAL A 34 12.58 -3.29 -14.47
N GLY A 35 12.47 -4.26 -15.37
CA GLY A 35 13.47 -5.32 -15.56
C GLY A 35 14.00 -5.29 -16.97
N ILE A 36 15.32 -5.20 -17.11
CA ILE A 36 15.97 -5.11 -18.43
C ILE A 36 16.21 -6.52 -18.98
N ALA A 37 15.95 -6.72 -20.27
CA ALA A 37 16.26 -7.97 -20.95
C ALA A 37 17.77 -8.26 -20.94
N ASP A 38 18.13 -9.47 -20.50
CA ASP A 38 19.52 -9.90 -20.58
C ASP A 38 19.90 -10.25 -22.03
N ARG A 39 20.80 -9.44 -22.60
CA ARG A 39 21.35 -9.64 -23.94
C ARG A 39 22.22 -10.90 -24.07
N ARG A 40 22.64 -11.50 -22.95
CA ARG A 40 23.44 -12.72 -22.89
C ARG A 40 22.61 -13.97 -22.63
N ALA A 41 21.28 -13.84 -22.53
CA ALA A 41 20.43 -14.99 -22.31
C ALA A 41 20.52 -15.99 -23.48
N PRO A 42 20.40 -17.32 -23.22
CA PRO A 42 20.50 -18.35 -24.26
C PRO A 42 19.51 -18.19 -25.41
N ASN A 43 18.35 -17.57 -25.17
CA ASN A 43 17.37 -17.23 -26.19
C ASN A 43 16.47 -16.05 -25.73
N PRO A 44 15.74 -15.41 -26.66
CA PRO A 44 14.88 -14.25 -26.34
C PRO A 44 13.73 -14.54 -25.37
N ALA A 45 13.19 -15.77 -25.35
CA ALA A 45 12.12 -16.12 -24.42
C ALA A 45 12.62 -16.13 -22.97
N VAL A 46 13.83 -16.68 -22.75
CA VAL A 46 14.51 -16.64 -21.44
C VAL A 46 14.82 -15.21 -21.04
N ALA A 47 15.33 -14.37 -21.97
CA ALA A 47 15.61 -12.95 -21.71
C ALA A 47 14.37 -12.18 -21.21
N ARG A 48 13.21 -12.42 -21.84
CA ARG A 48 11.94 -11.81 -21.44
C ARG A 48 11.44 -12.33 -20.09
N GLY A 49 11.56 -13.64 -19.84
CA GLY A 49 11.16 -14.22 -18.56
C GLY A 49 12.01 -13.75 -17.37
N THR A 50 13.32 -13.58 -17.56
CA THR A 50 14.22 -13.02 -16.54
C THR A 50 13.97 -11.54 -16.32
N SER A 51 13.73 -10.78 -17.41
CA SER A 51 13.35 -9.37 -17.34
C SER A 51 12.07 -9.15 -16.55
N ARG A 52 11.00 -9.91 -16.81
CA ARG A 52 9.75 -9.79 -16.04
C ARG A 52 9.96 -10.04 -14.54
N ARG A 53 10.66 -11.12 -14.18
CA ARG A 53 10.98 -11.40 -12.77
C ARG A 53 11.83 -10.30 -12.15
N GLY A 54 12.78 -9.75 -12.90
CA GLY A 54 13.57 -8.59 -12.47
C GLY A 54 12.71 -7.36 -12.20
N ALA A 55 11.68 -7.12 -13.02
CA ALA A 55 10.72 -6.04 -12.82
C ALA A 55 9.87 -6.25 -11.55
N GLU A 56 9.37 -7.47 -11.33
CA GLU A 56 8.62 -7.85 -10.13
C GLU A 56 9.48 -7.63 -8.85
N GLU A 57 10.72 -8.13 -8.85
CA GLU A 57 11.66 -7.94 -7.74
C GLU A 57 12.02 -6.47 -7.49
N ALA A 58 12.14 -5.67 -8.55
CA ALA A 58 12.37 -4.24 -8.43
C ALA A 58 11.17 -3.53 -7.78
N ALA A 59 9.93 -3.87 -8.19
CA ALA A 59 8.72 -3.33 -7.60
C ALA A 59 8.60 -3.72 -6.11
N LYS A 60 8.84 -4.99 -5.77
CA LYS A 60 8.84 -5.48 -4.38
C LYS A 60 9.81 -4.73 -3.48
N LYS A 61 11.02 -4.45 -3.96
CA LYS A 61 12.02 -3.66 -3.21
C LYS A 61 11.55 -2.24 -2.93
N LEU A 62 10.96 -1.57 -3.92
CA LEU A 62 10.40 -0.23 -3.75
C LEU A 62 9.25 -0.22 -2.74
N ILE A 63 8.36 -1.22 -2.80
CA ILE A 63 7.29 -1.38 -1.81
C ILE A 63 7.88 -1.60 -0.42
N ALA A 64 8.81 -2.56 -0.25
CA ALA A 64 9.40 -2.89 1.04
C ALA A 64 10.07 -1.68 1.72
N ALA A 65 10.73 -0.82 0.93
CA ALA A 65 11.30 0.44 1.40
C ALA A 65 10.19 1.38 1.89
N LYS A 66 9.15 1.60 1.07
CA LYS A 66 8.04 2.50 1.40
C LYS A 66 7.22 2.04 2.59
N LEU A 67 7.05 0.73 2.77
CA LEU A 67 6.38 0.17 3.94
C LEU A 67 7.02 0.64 5.24
N GLY A 68 8.35 0.77 5.28
CA GLY A 68 9.06 1.24 6.48
C GLY A 68 8.72 2.68 6.88
N GLU A 69 8.31 3.51 5.92
CA GLU A 69 7.96 4.92 6.15
C GLU A 69 6.54 5.13 6.66
N LEU A 70 5.69 4.11 6.57
CA LEU A 70 4.28 4.22 6.91
C LEU A 70 4.11 4.58 8.40
N PRO A 71 3.31 5.62 8.71
CA PRO A 71 3.05 6.00 10.09
C PRO A 71 2.16 4.96 10.79
N ILE A 72 2.41 4.73 12.07
CA ILE A 72 1.57 3.90 12.94
C ILE A 72 0.67 4.82 13.77
N ALA A 73 -0.60 4.45 13.87
CA ALA A 73 -1.57 5.10 14.74
C ALA A 73 -1.08 5.00 16.20
N GLY A 74 -0.93 6.14 16.88
CA GLY A 74 -0.32 6.20 18.21
C GLY A 74 1.17 6.55 18.23
N GLY A 75 1.79 6.67 17.06
CA GLY A 75 3.14 7.21 16.90
C GLY A 75 4.15 6.21 16.34
N GLY A 76 5.26 6.75 15.84
CA GLY A 76 6.31 5.98 15.19
C GLY A 76 5.97 5.57 13.76
N LYS A 77 6.82 4.69 13.21
CA LYS A 77 6.72 4.16 11.85
C LYS A 77 6.76 2.64 11.86
N VAL A 78 6.31 2.03 10.77
CA VAL A 78 6.44 0.57 10.56
C VAL A 78 7.89 0.09 10.67
N ALA A 79 8.87 0.89 10.25
CA ALA A 79 10.29 0.56 10.45
C ALA A 79 10.66 0.33 11.93
N ASP A 80 10.02 1.03 12.87
CA ASP A 80 10.30 0.87 14.30
C ASP A 80 9.84 -0.51 14.81
N LYS A 81 8.80 -1.07 14.20
CA LYS A 81 8.26 -2.40 14.53
C LYS A 81 9.03 -3.54 13.87
N LYS A 82 9.72 -3.30 12.74
CA LYS A 82 10.58 -4.29 12.07
C LYS A 82 11.78 -4.78 12.92
N LYS A 83 12.03 -4.17 14.08
CA LYS A 83 13.04 -4.66 15.04
C LYS A 83 12.64 -6.02 15.64
N ASP A 84 11.34 -6.29 15.71
CA ASP A 84 10.80 -7.61 16.02
C ASP A 84 10.92 -8.52 14.78
N LYS A 85 11.56 -9.68 14.94
CA LYS A 85 11.80 -10.64 13.86
C LYS A 85 10.52 -11.22 13.29
N ASP A 86 9.49 -11.42 14.12
CA ASP A 86 8.21 -12.00 13.69
C ASP A 86 7.40 -10.97 12.89
N VAL A 87 7.48 -9.70 13.27
CA VAL A 87 6.90 -8.59 12.49
C VAL A 87 7.66 -8.43 11.17
N ALA A 88 9.00 -8.49 11.20
CA ALA A 88 9.81 -8.39 9.99
C ALA A 88 9.51 -9.52 9.00
N ALA A 89 9.38 -10.76 9.49
CA ALA A 89 9.03 -11.92 8.66
C ALA A 89 7.64 -11.79 8.04
N ARG A 90 6.64 -11.38 8.83
CA ARG A 90 5.27 -11.14 8.30
C ARG A 90 5.23 -10.02 7.27
N LEU A 91 6.00 -8.94 7.48
CA LEU A 91 6.10 -7.85 6.49
C LEU A 91 6.80 -8.29 5.21
N ALA A 92 7.85 -9.13 5.31
CA ALA A 92 8.50 -9.71 4.13
C ALA A 92 7.51 -10.59 3.36
N HIS A 93 6.80 -11.48 4.05
CA HIS A 93 5.74 -12.31 3.46
C HIS A 93 4.67 -11.47 2.77
N ALA A 94 4.21 -10.36 3.38
CA ALA A 94 3.23 -9.47 2.75
C ALA A 94 3.74 -8.82 1.45
N VAL A 95 5.06 -8.57 1.34
CA VAL A 95 5.69 -8.07 0.10
C VAL A 95 5.87 -9.19 -0.92
N ASP A 96 6.18 -10.41 -0.48
CA ASP A 96 6.32 -11.56 -1.37
C ASP A 96 5.00 -11.91 -2.06
N GLU A 97 3.90 -11.80 -1.31
CA GLU A 97 2.50 -11.95 -1.76
C GLU A 97 1.93 -10.67 -2.41
N ALA A 98 2.78 -9.73 -2.83
CA ALA A 98 2.33 -8.55 -3.57
C ALA A 98 1.58 -8.95 -4.85
N ILE A 99 0.48 -8.26 -5.13
CA ILE A 99 -0.41 -8.53 -6.25
C ILE A 99 0.08 -7.77 -7.48
N THR A 100 0.16 -8.44 -8.63
CA THR A 100 0.43 -7.78 -9.91
C THR A 100 -0.83 -7.05 -10.39
N LEU A 101 -0.75 -5.73 -10.56
CA LEU A 101 -1.84 -4.91 -11.11
C LEU A 101 -1.73 -4.75 -12.62
N ALA A 102 -0.50 -4.65 -13.13
CA ALA A 102 -0.22 -4.54 -14.56
C ALA A 102 1.17 -5.13 -14.86
N ALA A 103 1.32 -5.76 -16.03
CA ALA A 103 2.59 -6.27 -16.51
C ALA A 103 2.66 -6.08 -18.02
N GLU A 104 3.55 -5.20 -18.46
CA GLU A 104 3.63 -4.73 -19.84
C GLU A 104 5.04 -5.00 -20.40
N PRO A 105 5.14 -5.68 -21.56
CA PRO A 105 6.41 -5.80 -22.27
C PRO A 105 6.73 -4.50 -23.02
N GLU A 106 8.01 -4.15 -23.05
CA GLU A 106 8.54 -3.02 -23.82
C GLU A 106 9.17 -3.50 -25.14
N THR A 107 9.33 -2.59 -26.10
CA THR A 107 9.83 -2.91 -27.45
C THR A 107 11.26 -3.46 -27.47
N ASP A 108 12.07 -3.12 -26.48
CA ASP A 108 13.47 -3.56 -26.34
C ASP A 108 13.61 -4.92 -25.60
N GLY A 109 12.48 -5.56 -25.28
CA GLY A 109 12.42 -6.80 -24.53
C GLY A 109 12.40 -6.62 -23.01
N ALA A 110 12.51 -5.38 -22.51
CA ALA A 110 12.31 -5.07 -21.10
C ALA A 110 10.85 -5.32 -20.68
N TRP A 111 10.65 -5.34 -19.37
CA TRP A 111 9.33 -5.47 -18.77
C TRP A 111 9.14 -4.39 -17.73
N VAL A 112 7.90 -3.93 -17.67
CA VAL A 112 7.40 -3.01 -16.68
C VAL A 112 6.30 -3.73 -15.90
N VAL A 113 6.45 -3.82 -14.59
CA VAL A 113 5.46 -4.48 -13.72
C VAL A 113 5.04 -3.53 -12.62
N THR A 114 3.73 -3.34 -12.48
CA THR A 114 3.13 -2.59 -11.36
C THR A 114 2.61 -3.59 -10.35
N MET A 115 3.11 -3.52 -9.12
CA MET A 115 2.69 -4.39 -8.02
C MET A 115 2.05 -3.59 -6.89
N ALA A 116 1.26 -4.26 -6.06
CA ALA A 116 0.58 -3.66 -4.92
C ALA A 116 0.58 -4.56 -3.69
N VAL A 117 0.72 -3.94 -2.51
CA VAL A 117 0.48 -4.58 -1.21
C VAL A 117 -0.69 -3.87 -0.53
N PRO A 118 -1.75 -4.62 -0.11
CA PRO A 118 -2.84 -4.04 0.66
C PRO A 118 -2.38 -3.51 2.03
N LEU A 119 -2.84 -2.32 2.42
CA LEU A 119 -2.55 -1.73 3.73
C LEU A 119 -3.08 -2.59 4.89
N GLU A 120 -4.15 -3.36 4.66
CA GLU A 120 -4.63 -4.34 5.65
C GLU A 120 -3.64 -5.49 5.87
N ALA A 121 -2.95 -5.96 4.82
CA ALA A 121 -1.89 -6.95 4.97
C ALA A 121 -0.73 -6.39 5.79
N VAL A 122 -0.39 -5.11 5.59
CA VAL A 122 0.61 -4.40 6.40
C VAL A 122 0.15 -4.28 7.85
N ARG A 123 -1.12 -3.90 8.10
CA ARG A 123 -1.68 -3.83 9.46
C ARG A 123 -1.59 -5.18 10.16
N GLN A 124 -1.99 -6.26 9.49
CA GLN A 124 -1.92 -7.63 10.04
C GLN A 124 -0.48 -8.07 10.33
N ALA A 125 0.45 -7.70 9.47
CA ALA A 125 1.86 -8.01 9.68
C ALA A 125 2.45 -7.27 10.89
N VAL A 126 2.05 -6.00 11.10
CA VAL A 126 2.58 -5.15 12.18
C VAL A 126 1.92 -5.44 13.52
N ILE A 127 0.61 -5.63 13.54
CA ILE A 127 -0.18 -5.63 14.77
C ILE A 127 -0.72 -7.01 15.09
N GLY A 128 -1.10 -7.76 14.05
CA GLY A 128 -1.62 -9.11 14.20
C GLY A 128 -2.89 -9.37 13.40
N PRO A 129 -3.25 -10.65 13.26
CA PRO A 129 -4.51 -11.06 12.65
C PRO A 129 -5.69 -10.49 13.44
N ARG A 130 -6.81 -10.29 12.76
CA ARG A 130 -8.06 -9.88 13.41
C ARG A 130 -8.61 -11.05 14.21
N ALA A 131 -8.94 -10.82 15.47
CA ALA A 131 -9.67 -11.80 16.27
C ALA A 131 -11.15 -11.76 15.86
N LEU A 132 -11.56 -12.64 14.94
CA LEU A 132 -12.96 -12.74 14.55
C LEU A 132 -13.75 -13.55 15.61
N PRO A 133 -14.98 -13.14 15.96
CA PRO A 133 -15.83 -13.93 16.84
C PRO A 133 -16.12 -15.31 16.24
N ALA A 134 -16.23 -16.33 17.10
CA ALA A 134 -16.48 -17.72 16.67
C ALA A 134 -17.83 -17.87 15.94
N ASP A 135 -18.84 -17.11 16.38
CA ASP A 135 -20.20 -17.14 15.81
C ASP A 135 -20.37 -16.23 14.58
N GLY A 136 -19.25 -15.68 14.08
CA GLY A 136 -19.25 -14.71 12.98
C GLY A 136 -19.41 -13.27 13.47
N ASP A 137 -19.13 -12.33 12.57
CA ASP A 137 -19.26 -10.89 12.84
C ASP A 137 -20.63 -10.40 12.39
N ALA A 138 -21.45 -9.95 13.34
CA ALA A 138 -22.78 -9.39 13.08
C ALA A 138 -22.76 -7.86 12.85
N GLY A 139 -21.57 -7.24 12.88
CA GLY A 139 -21.39 -5.82 12.60
C GLY A 139 -21.63 -5.46 11.13
N PRO A 140 -21.84 -4.16 10.83
CA PRO A 140 -21.93 -3.70 9.45
C PRO A 140 -20.60 -3.96 8.71
N ALA A 141 -20.68 -4.27 7.42
CA ALA A 141 -19.48 -4.48 6.60
C ALA A 141 -18.57 -3.25 6.56
N ALA A 142 -19.15 -2.05 6.62
CA ALA A 142 -18.42 -0.80 6.68
C ALA A 142 -19.17 0.25 7.50
N VAL A 143 -18.41 1.22 8.03
CA VAL A 143 -18.90 2.41 8.73
C VAL A 143 -18.19 3.63 8.17
N VAL A 144 -18.94 4.66 7.81
CA VAL A 144 -18.39 5.94 7.39
C VAL A 144 -18.22 6.84 8.60
N VAL A 145 -16.98 7.30 8.82
CA VAL A 145 -16.63 8.18 9.93
C VAL A 145 -16.32 9.57 9.42
N THR A 146 -17.03 10.57 9.95
CA THR A 146 -16.80 11.99 9.63
C THR A 146 -16.30 12.75 10.86
N GLY A 147 -15.66 13.90 10.65
CA GLY A 147 -15.24 14.81 11.74
C GLY A 147 -13.98 14.38 12.50
N ALA A 148 -13.37 13.25 12.11
CA ALA A 148 -12.09 12.82 12.69
C ALA A 148 -10.96 13.72 12.15
N ALA A 149 -10.23 14.40 13.03
CA ALA A 149 -8.92 14.97 12.69
C ALA A 149 -7.81 13.89 12.59
N ALA A 150 -8.18 12.68 12.14
CA ALA A 150 -7.30 11.54 12.03
C ALA A 150 -6.42 11.67 10.79
N LYS A 151 -5.10 11.58 10.98
CA LYS A 151 -4.16 11.52 9.86
C LYS A 151 -4.05 10.08 9.35
N PRO A 152 -3.90 9.82 8.04
CA PRO A 152 -3.71 8.47 7.54
C PRO A 152 -2.55 7.76 8.23
N ALA A 153 -2.83 6.61 8.84
CA ALA A 153 -1.87 5.78 9.55
C ALA A 153 -2.39 4.35 9.72
N ILE A 154 -1.47 3.41 9.97
CA ILE A 154 -1.77 1.99 10.16
C ILE A 154 -2.16 1.74 11.62
N GLY A 155 -3.25 1.00 11.82
CA GLY A 155 -3.55 0.41 13.13
C GLY A 155 -4.42 1.22 14.06
N TYR A 156 -5.34 2.02 13.52
CA TYR A 156 -6.31 2.72 14.36
C TYR A 156 -7.17 1.74 15.16
N LYS A 157 -7.56 2.20 16.35
CA LYS A 157 -8.49 1.52 17.24
C LYS A 157 -9.79 2.29 17.38
N VAL A 158 -10.89 1.59 17.60
CA VAL A 158 -12.16 2.17 18.06
C VAL A 158 -12.52 1.47 19.37
N GLY A 159 -12.54 2.22 20.47
CA GLY A 159 -12.51 1.61 21.80
C GLY A 159 -11.23 0.77 21.99
N SER A 160 -11.40 -0.50 22.35
CA SER A 160 -10.29 -1.48 22.48
C SER A 160 -10.03 -2.29 21.21
N VAL A 161 -10.84 -2.10 20.16
CA VAL A 161 -10.83 -2.94 18.96
C VAL A 161 -9.95 -2.32 17.88
N GLU A 162 -9.02 -3.10 17.34
CA GLU A 162 -8.25 -2.71 16.15
C GLU A 162 -9.10 -2.90 14.90
N VAL A 163 -9.17 -1.85 14.09
CA VAL A 163 -10.07 -1.82 12.95
C VAL A 163 -9.31 -1.61 11.64
N PRO A 164 -9.73 -2.27 10.55
CA PRO A 164 -9.27 -1.90 9.22
C PRO A 164 -9.79 -0.50 8.89
N THR A 165 -8.95 0.32 8.26
CA THR A 165 -9.26 1.72 7.94
C THR A 165 -8.93 2.07 6.49
N LEU A 166 -9.79 2.89 5.88
CA LEU A 166 -9.50 3.62 4.65
C LEU A 166 -9.62 5.11 4.94
N PHE A 167 -8.75 5.93 4.32
CA PHE A 167 -8.82 7.38 4.44
C PHE A 167 -9.18 7.96 3.08
N VAL A 168 -10.33 8.62 3.02
CA VAL A 168 -10.92 9.12 1.78
C VAL A 168 -11.23 10.61 1.92
N THR A 169 -11.16 11.34 0.81
CA THR A 169 -11.67 12.71 0.75
C THR A 169 -13.18 12.75 0.49
N GLU A 170 -13.68 11.72 -0.20
CA GLU A 170 -15.10 11.57 -0.54
C GLU A 170 -15.56 10.14 -0.24
N VAL A 171 -16.82 10.00 0.19
CA VAL A 171 -17.39 8.68 0.49
C VAL A 171 -17.51 7.88 -0.82
N PRO A 172 -16.89 6.71 -0.94
CA PRO A 172 -16.95 5.93 -2.17
C PRO A 172 -18.36 5.38 -2.38
N GLY A 173 -18.75 5.20 -3.64
CA GLY A 173 -20.12 4.79 -4.00
C GLY A 173 -20.58 3.47 -3.37
N TRP A 174 -19.67 2.53 -3.09
CA TRP A 174 -19.98 1.27 -2.41
C TRP A 174 -20.29 1.45 -0.91
N ALA A 175 -19.86 2.55 -0.30
CA ALA A 175 -20.09 2.88 1.11
C ALA A 175 -21.21 3.91 1.32
N LYS A 176 -21.94 4.29 0.25
CA LYS A 176 -22.92 5.40 0.31
C LYS A 176 -24.04 5.16 1.33
N ASP A 177 -24.45 3.90 1.48
CA ASP A 177 -25.54 3.45 2.36
C ASP A 177 -25.02 2.86 3.69
N ALA A 178 -23.70 2.88 3.92
CA ALA A 178 -23.12 2.40 5.16
C ALA A 178 -23.52 3.29 6.35
N PRO A 179 -23.67 2.72 7.56
CA PRO A 179 -23.89 3.49 8.77
C PRO A 179 -22.86 4.60 8.93
N ARG A 180 -23.31 5.78 9.38
CA ARG A 180 -22.46 6.94 9.59
C ARG A 180 -22.28 7.22 11.07
N ALA A 181 -21.06 7.57 11.46
CA ALA A 181 -20.80 8.11 12.78
C ALA A 181 -19.85 9.30 12.75
N ALA A 182 -20.01 10.17 13.74
CA ALA A 182 -19.10 11.27 13.97
C ALA A 182 -18.00 10.82 14.96
N ALA A 183 -16.75 11.02 14.57
CA ALA A 183 -15.64 10.92 15.51
C ALA A 183 -15.56 12.20 16.33
N LYS A 184 -15.48 12.05 17.65
CA LYS A 184 -15.23 13.14 18.61
C LYS A 184 -13.76 13.53 18.64
N SER A 185 -12.87 12.54 18.55
CA SER A 185 -11.42 12.75 18.54
C SER A 185 -10.66 11.59 17.90
N ALA A 186 -9.40 11.84 17.57
CA ALA A 186 -8.43 10.84 17.11
C ALA A 186 -7.10 11.08 17.84
N LYS A 187 -6.87 10.40 18.97
CA LYS A 187 -5.71 10.63 19.85
C LYS A 187 -5.05 9.30 20.20
N GLY A 188 -3.71 9.29 20.21
CA GLY A 188 -2.94 8.10 20.60
C GLY A 188 -3.21 6.85 19.75
N GLY A 189 -3.74 7.02 18.53
CA GLY A 189 -4.14 5.91 17.67
C GLY A 189 -5.54 5.36 17.92
N THR A 190 -6.31 6.00 18.80
CA THR A 190 -7.71 5.63 19.08
C THR A 190 -8.66 6.69 18.49
N LEU A 191 -9.68 6.22 17.79
CA LEU A 191 -10.83 6.98 17.34
C LEU A 191 -11.93 6.88 18.39
N GLU A 192 -12.35 8.03 18.91
CA GLU A 192 -13.50 8.11 19.79
C GLU A 192 -14.74 8.36 18.95
N ILE A 193 -15.55 7.31 18.76
CA ILE A 193 -16.75 7.34 17.91
C ILE A 193 -17.97 7.10 18.80
N ALA A 194 -19.02 7.89 18.62
CA ALA A 194 -20.26 7.72 19.38
C ALA A 194 -21.28 6.89 18.61
N GLY A 195 -22.00 6.01 19.33
CA GLY A 195 -23.19 5.31 18.82
C GLY A 195 -22.93 4.16 17.86
N ILE A 196 -21.68 3.71 17.72
CA ILE A 196 -21.32 2.52 16.93
C ILE A 196 -20.36 1.67 17.76
N ASP A 197 -20.73 0.41 17.96
CA ASP A 197 -19.85 -0.61 18.47
C ASP A 197 -18.97 -1.12 17.34
N ALA A 198 -17.65 -1.01 17.52
CA ALA A 198 -16.70 -1.50 16.54
C ALA A 198 -16.58 -3.02 16.63
N THR A 199 -16.65 -3.67 15.48
CA THR A 199 -16.29 -5.08 15.37
C THR A 199 -14.99 -5.24 14.59
N PRO A 200 -14.20 -6.30 14.84
CA PRO A 200 -12.94 -6.53 14.14
C PRO A 200 -13.11 -6.64 12.61
N ALA A 201 -14.25 -7.10 12.08
CA ALA A 201 -14.46 -7.19 10.64
C ALA A 201 -14.94 -5.88 9.99
N THR A 202 -15.51 -4.95 10.76
CA THR A 202 -16.07 -3.69 10.25
C THR A 202 -14.96 -2.82 9.64
N LEU A 203 -15.14 -2.42 8.37
CA LEU A 203 -14.26 -1.46 7.70
C LEU A 203 -14.63 -0.01 8.04
N PHE A 204 -13.70 0.73 8.62
CA PHE A 204 -13.91 2.15 8.94
C PHE A 204 -13.41 3.03 7.80
N VAL A 205 -14.34 3.67 7.09
CA VAL A 205 -14.08 4.63 6.01
C VAL A 205 -14.02 6.02 6.62
N ILE A 206 -12.82 6.54 6.84
CA ILE A 206 -12.58 7.81 7.51
C ILE A 206 -12.52 8.91 6.46
N VAL A 207 -13.49 9.81 6.51
CA VAL A 207 -13.55 10.99 5.64
C VAL A 207 -12.64 12.06 6.24
N THR A 208 -11.47 12.26 5.62
CA THR A 208 -10.57 13.36 5.95
C THR A 208 -11.04 14.60 5.19
N GLY A 209 -11.19 15.73 5.88
CA GLY A 209 -11.53 17.00 5.23
C GLY A 209 -10.50 17.38 4.14
N PRO A 210 -10.88 18.27 3.20
CA PRO A 210 -9.97 18.80 2.19
C PRO A 210 -8.78 19.54 2.81
#